data_AF-A0A8T5ASX3-F1
#
_entry.id   AF-A0A8T5ASX3-F1
#
_cell.length_a   1.000
_cell.length_b   1.000
_cell.length_c   1.000
_cell.angle_alpha   90.00
_cell.angle_beta   90.00
_cell.angle_gamma   90.00
#
_symmetry.space_group_name_H-M   'P 1'
#
loop_
_entity.id
_entity.type
_entity.pdbx_description
1 polymer ?
#
loop_
_entity_poly.entity_id
_entity_poly.type
_entity_poly.pdbx_seq_one_letter_code
_entity_poly.pdbx_strand_id
1 'polypeptide(L)'
;LPMTTLKKAILLKRNPEDKSVLNKLSPEEASRYIESVDFCNPHMLVKDERKTNLRKQFFKELFNSLEIYIVNTAAPIIQSHKAVKEEILGL
;
A
#
# COMPACT_ATOMS: atom_id res chain seq x y z
N LEU A 1 -25.76 13.22 6.48
CA LEU A 1 -24.36 13.74 6.52
C LEU A 1 -23.57 13.02 5.44
N PRO A 2 -22.88 13.72 4.53
CA PRO A 2 -21.97 13.05 3.59
C PRO A 2 -20.87 12.35 4.40
N MET A 3 -20.74 11.04 4.22
CA MET A 3 -19.73 10.24 4.90
C MET A 3 -18.50 10.17 4.00
N THR A 4 -17.38 10.71 4.46
CA THR A 4 -16.10 10.57 3.76
C THR A 4 -15.55 9.18 4.01
N THR A 5 -15.49 8.35 2.97
CA THR A 5 -14.91 7.01 3.04
C THR A 5 -13.62 6.91 2.23
N LEU A 6 -12.66 6.15 2.73
CA LEU A 6 -11.51 5.74 1.95
C LEU A 6 -11.99 4.78 0.84
N LYS A 7 -11.48 4.96 -0.38
CA LYS A 7 -11.78 4.07 -1.52
C LYS A 7 -10.55 3.38 -2.10
N LYS A 8 -9.39 4.02 -2.00
CA LYS A 8 -8.14 3.55 -2.60
C LYS A 8 -7.00 3.61 -1.60
N ALA A 9 -6.13 2.62 -1.62
CA ALA A 9 -4.85 2.63 -0.92
C ALA A 9 -3.71 2.63 -1.94
N ILE A 10 -2.77 3.57 -1.79
CA ILE A 10 -1.58 3.64 -2.65
C ILE A 10 -0.37 3.34 -1.76
N LEU A 11 0.22 2.16 -1.94
CA LEU A 11 1.44 1.75 -1.28
C LEU A 11 2.64 2.25 -2.08
N LEU A 12 3.58 2.93 -1.42
CA LEU A 12 4.80 3.39 -2.07
C LEU A 12 5.93 2.42 -1.73
N LYS A 13 6.64 1.97 -2.77
CA LYS A 13 7.89 1.23 -2.63
C LYS A 13 9.01 1.94 -3.38
N ARG A 14 10.25 1.63 -3.04
CA ARG A 14 11.43 2.06 -3.80
C ARG A 14 12.30 0.84 -4.03
N ASN A 15 12.15 0.20 -5.18
CA ASN A 15 12.92 -0.99 -5.55
C ASN A 15 13.49 -0.83 -6.97
N PRO A 16 14.80 -0.51 -7.13
CA PRO A 16 15.42 -0.33 -8.44
C PRO A 16 15.41 -1.59 -9.33
N GLU A 17 15.37 -2.78 -8.73
CA GLU A 17 15.36 -4.06 -9.46
C GLU A 17 13.98 -4.35 -10.08
N ASP A 18 12.93 -3.75 -9.53
CA ASP A 18 11.59 -3.90 -10.03
C ASP A 18 11.27 -2.86 -11.11
N LYS A 19 11.14 -3.31 -12.34
CA LYS A 19 10.86 -2.45 -13.50
C LYS A 19 9.40 -1.99 -13.60
N SER A 20 8.49 -2.57 -12.79
CA SER A 20 7.09 -2.16 -12.79
C SER A 20 6.91 -0.81 -12.07
N VAL A 21 6.24 0.14 -12.74
CA VAL A 21 5.95 1.47 -12.16
C VAL A 21 4.70 1.40 -11.27
N LEU A 22 3.68 0.66 -11.70
CA LEU A 22 2.39 0.52 -11.05
C LEU A 22 1.92 -0.92 -11.15
N ASN A 23 1.41 -1.48 -10.05
CA ASN A 23 0.58 -2.68 -10.08
C ASN A 23 -0.66 -2.48 -9.20
N LYS A 24 -1.76 -3.14 -9.58
CA LYS A 24 -2.92 -3.33 -8.70
C LYS A 24 -2.71 -4.60 -7.88
N LEU A 25 -3.05 -4.56 -6.61
CA LEU A 25 -2.91 -5.70 -5.69
C LEU A 25 -4.29 -6.19 -5.24
N SER A 26 -4.40 -7.51 -5.03
CA SER A 26 -5.49 -8.06 -4.23
C SER A 26 -5.30 -7.71 -2.74
N PRO A 27 -6.37 -7.77 -1.92
CA PRO A 27 -6.24 -7.60 -0.47
C PRO A 27 -5.23 -8.56 0.17
N GLU A 28 -5.14 -9.80 -0.32
CA GLU A 28 -4.19 -10.82 0.15
C GLU A 28 -2.75 -10.47 -0.23
N GLU A 29 -2.51 -10.00 -1.45
CA GLU A 29 -1.20 -9.55 -1.91
C GLU A 29 -0.72 -8.32 -1.12
N ALA A 30 -1.62 -7.35 -0.89
CA ALA A 30 -1.34 -6.18 -0.10
C ALA A 30 -1.03 -6.52 1.36
N SER A 31 -1.78 -7.46 1.95
CA SER A 31 -1.54 -7.94 3.32
C SER A 31 -0.19 -8.65 3.45
N ARG A 32 0.16 -9.53 2.49
CA ARG A 32 1.48 -10.18 2.46
C ARG A 32 2.60 -9.16 2.29
N TYR A 33 2.42 -8.18 1.42
CA TYR A 33 3.41 -7.14 1.20
C TYR A 33 3.65 -6.32 2.48
N ILE A 34 2.60 -5.79 3.11
CA ILE A 34 2.75 -4.91 4.28
C ILE A 34 3.40 -5.64 5.46
N GLU A 35 3.12 -6.93 5.63
CA GLU A 35 3.79 -7.79 6.62
C GLU A 35 5.28 -7.98 6.30
N SER A 36 5.63 -8.21 5.03
CA SER A 36 7.02 -8.41 4.60
C SER A 36 7.94 -7.20 4.80
N VAL A 37 7.36 -6.00 4.87
CA VAL A 37 8.10 -4.74 5.06
C VAL A 37 7.87 -4.12 6.44
N ASP A 38 7.56 -4.95 7.45
CA ASP A 38 7.37 -4.52 8.84
C ASP A 38 6.34 -3.38 8.99
N PHE A 39 5.24 -3.47 8.25
CA PHE A 39 4.15 -2.49 8.20
C PHE A 39 4.61 -1.07 7.82
N CYS A 40 5.69 -0.96 7.02
CA CYS A 40 6.32 0.29 6.62
C CYS A 40 6.76 1.16 7.82
N ASN A 41 7.02 0.56 8.99
CA ASN A 41 7.40 1.29 10.19
C ASN A 41 8.80 0.87 10.67
N PRO A 42 9.88 1.55 10.22
CA PRO A 42 11.24 1.25 10.66
C PRO A 42 11.48 1.57 12.14
N HIS A 43 10.58 2.33 12.79
CA HIS A 43 10.69 2.75 14.18
C HIS A 43 9.73 1.97 15.10
N MET A 44 9.35 0.75 14.72
CA MET A 44 8.41 -0.06 15.48
C MET A 44 8.99 -0.47 16.84
N LEU A 45 8.53 0.18 17.92
CA LEU A 45 9.01 -0.07 19.28
C LEU A 45 8.45 -1.34 19.92
N VAL A 46 7.23 -1.76 19.54
CA VAL A 46 6.53 -2.88 20.18
C VAL A 46 6.16 -3.94 19.14
N LYS A 47 6.85 -5.09 19.24
CA LYS A 47 6.75 -6.25 18.33
C LYS A 47 6.35 -7.55 19.05
N ASP A 48 5.51 -7.50 20.08
CA ASP A 48 4.94 -8.71 20.68
C ASP A 48 3.90 -9.38 19.76
N GLU A 49 3.62 -10.65 20.00
CA GLU A 49 2.71 -11.47 19.20
C GLU A 49 1.31 -10.85 19.11
N ARG A 50 0.75 -10.43 20.25
CA ARG A 50 -0.59 -9.83 20.31
C ARG A 50 -0.66 -8.54 19.49
N LYS A 51 0.33 -7.65 19.61
CA LYS A 51 0.40 -6.41 18.82
C LYS A 51 0.61 -6.69 17.34
N THR A 52 1.35 -7.73 16.99
CA THR A 52 1.54 -8.16 15.60
C THR A 52 0.23 -8.65 15.00
N ASN A 53 -0.50 -9.51 15.70
CA ASN A 53 -1.79 -10.03 15.24
C ASN A 53 -2.83 -8.92 15.05
N LEU A 54 -2.89 -7.93 15.95
CA LEU A 54 -3.76 -6.76 15.79
C LEU A 54 -3.44 -5.95 14.52
N ARG A 55 -2.15 -5.76 14.19
CA ARG A 55 -1.76 -5.05 12.95
C ARG A 55 -2.14 -5.84 11.71
N LYS A 56 -1.90 -7.16 11.71
CA LYS A 56 -2.31 -8.04 10.60
C LYS A 56 -3.81 -7.96 10.35
N GLN A 57 -4.62 -8.07 11.42
CA GLN A 57 -6.06 -7.97 11.32
C GLN A 57 -6.51 -6.60 10.80
N PHE A 58 -5.97 -5.51 11.35
CA PHE A 58 -6.28 -4.15 10.92
C PHE A 58 -6.03 -3.95 9.42
N PHE A 59 -4.84 -4.30 8.92
CA PHE A 59 -4.52 -4.09 7.50
C PHE A 59 -5.33 -5.01 6.59
N LYS A 60 -5.60 -6.25 7.01
CA LYS A 60 -6.47 -7.17 6.26
C LYS A 60 -7.88 -6.60 6.11
N GLU A 61 -8.48 -6.13 7.20
CA GLU A 61 -9.81 -5.51 7.17
C GLU A 61 -9.84 -4.23 6.34
N LEU A 62 -8.81 -3.38 6.50
CA LEU A 62 -8.66 -2.16 5.70
C LEU A 62 -8.59 -2.46 4.20
N PHE A 63 -7.69 -3.35 3.78
CA PHE A 63 -7.50 -3.68 2.38
C PHE A 63 -8.71 -4.38 1.76
N ASN A 64 -9.47 -5.17 2.51
CA ASN A 64 -10.72 -5.76 2.01
C ASN A 64 -11.78 -4.71 1.59
N SER A 65 -11.66 -3.47 2.07
CA SER A 65 -12.59 -2.38 1.75
C SER A 65 -12.11 -1.41 0.67
N LEU A 66 -10.89 -1.58 0.14
CA LEU A 66 -10.23 -0.61 -0.73
C LEU A 66 -9.74 -1.22 -2.04
N GLU A 67 -9.63 -0.41 -3.09
CA GLU A 67 -8.79 -0.73 -4.24
C GLU A 67 -7.32 -0.45 -3.89
N ILE A 68 -6.45 -1.46 -3.95
CA ILE A 68 -5.05 -1.33 -3.57
C ILE A 68 -4.15 -1.25 -4.80
N TYR A 69 -3.26 -0.27 -4.78
CA TYR A 69 -2.21 -0.08 -5.77
C TYR A 69 -0.86 -0.01 -5.09
N ILE A 70 0.18 -0.46 -5.78
CA ILE A 70 1.57 -0.26 -5.36
C ILE A 70 2.33 0.47 -6.46
N VAL A 71 2.98 1.57 -6.08
CA VAL A 71 3.74 2.44 -6.98
C VAL A 71 5.22 2.35 -6.64
N ASN A 72 6.05 2.05 -7.64
CA ASN A 72 7.48 2.07 -7.49
C ASN A 72 8.04 3.47 -7.77
N THR A 73 8.60 4.07 -6.72
CA THR A 73 9.22 5.40 -6.73
C THR A 73 10.70 5.38 -7.11
N ALA A 74 11.26 4.21 -7.45
CA ALA A 74 12.56 4.13 -8.10
C ALA A 74 12.50 4.55 -9.58
N ALA A 75 11.31 4.49 -10.20
CA ALA A 75 11.07 5.03 -11.53
C ALA A 75 11.20 6.57 -11.56
N PRO A 76 11.42 7.18 -12.73
CA PRO A 76 11.41 8.63 -12.87
C PRO A 76 10.12 9.25 -12.33
N ILE A 77 10.23 10.35 -11.59
CA ILE A 77 9.10 10.99 -10.88
C ILE A 77 7.92 11.29 -11.80
N ILE A 78 8.16 11.65 -13.06
CA ILE A 78 7.13 11.92 -14.05
C ILE A 78 6.25 10.68 -14.31
N GLN A 79 6.82 9.49 -14.29
CA GLN A 79 6.10 8.23 -14.51
C GLN A 79 5.29 7.86 -13.26
N SER A 80 5.87 7.95 -12.06
CA SER A 80 5.14 7.67 -10.82
C SER A 80 3.99 8.65 -10.59
N HIS A 81 4.19 9.93 -10.90
CA HIS A 81 3.13 10.95 -10.80
C HIS A 81 2.01 10.70 -11.82
N LYS A 82 2.36 10.36 -13.07
CA LYS A 82 1.39 9.98 -14.11
C LYS A 82 0.52 8.80 -13.67
N ALA A 83 1.15 7.74 -13.15
CA ALA A 83 0.45 6.56 -12.65
C ALA A 83 -0.57 6.92 -11.54
N VAL A 84 -0.18 7.76 -10.57
CA VAL A 84 -1.09 8.20 -9.51
C VAL A 84 -2.24 9.04 -10.06
N LYS A 85 -1.93 10.06 -10.87
CA LYS A 85 -2.93 11.03 -11.31
C LYS A 85 -3.92 10.44 -12.31
N GLU A 86 -3.41 9.81 -13.36
CA GLU A 86 -4.23 9.38 -14.50
C GLU A 86 -4.79 7.96 -14.28
N GLU A 87 -3.96 7.01 -13.83
CA GLU A 87 -4.35 5.60 -13.79
C GLU A 87 -5.09 5.22 -12.50
N ILE A 88 -4.69 5.80 -11.36
CA ILE A 88 -5.34 5.52 -10.07
C ILE A 88 -6.51 6.47 -9.82
N LEU A 89 -6.31 7.78 -9.98
CA LEU A 89 -7.29 8.80 -9.59
C LEU A 89 -8.21 9.25 -10.74
N GLY A 90 -7.80 9.07 -12.00
CA GLY A 90 -8.57 9.51 -13.16
C GLY A 90 -8.69 11.04 -13.28
N LEU A 91 -7.63 11.78 -12.90
CA LEU A 91 -7.55 13.25 -12.86
C LEU A 91 -6.66 13.85 -13.96
#